data_AF-A0A2I1HVR3-F1
#
_entry.id   AF-A0A2I1HVR3-F1
#
_cell.length_a   1.000
_cell.length_b   1.000
_cell.length_c   1.000
_cell.angle_alpha   90.00
_cell.angle_beta   90.00
_cell.angle_gamma   90.00
#
_symmetry.space_group_name_H-M   'P 1'
#
loop_
_entity.id
_entity.type
_entity.pdbx_description
1 polymer ?
#
loop_
_entity_poly.entity_id
_entity_poly.type
_entity_poly.pdbx_seq_one_letter_code
_entity_poly.pdbx_strand_id
1 'polypeptide(L)'
;MEKPLSNQRVTTSAEREKWETEFNDYITPQIKNINETATNYRKKLSEARNKNQKGNLIESEINQTLVMDQRYRSENLPNLWRTIGMISFNSFRAYYMSDTTRNNDYPFLSVFLKYTQELELLEHLLPIVKFVQILHSKLGYQLARQTAGEMTFRKFIELNSGGNKEIFNSLKTAFDDFKLGWNTVISLVDRYQLPDNKPTIKDDSPVVLGLVEQKDSGIYLCAILYHLVNIQNKFLQEVIEIPPGTCKSLKFLDEPSFGFGSSISKTKPETPNGYCLQSMYLDQ
;
A
#
# COMPACT_ATOMS: atom_id res chain seq x y z
N MET A 1 -21.18 28.71 -2.36
CA MET A 1 -21.35 27.65 -1.34
C MET A 1 -20.68 28.13 -0.07
N GLU A 2 -21.42 28.09 1.04
CA GLU A 2 -20.92 28.49 2.35
C GLU A 2 -19.85 27.52 2.85
N LYS A 3 -18.85 28.06 3.54
CA LYS A 3 -17.78 27.28 4.17
C LYS A 3 -18.41 26.48 5.32
N PRO A 4 -18.11 25.17 5.47
CA PRO A 4 -18.61 24.38 6.59
C PRO A 4 -18.20 25.04 7.91
N LEU A 5 -19.13 25.07 8.87
CA LEU A 5 -18.95 25.75 10.16
C LEU A 5 -17.74 25.16 10.89
N SER A 6 -16.72 26.01 11.09
CA SER A 6 -15.53 25.65 11.85
C SER A 6 -15.89 25.57 13.34
N ASN A 7 -15.62 24.42 13.97
CA ASN A 7 -15.60 24.17 15.42
C ASN A 7 -16.87 23.58 16.07
N GLN A 8 -17.57 22.64 15.44
CA GLN A 8 -18.43 21.73 16.20
C GLN A 8 -17.59 20.55 16.71
N ARG A 9 -17.61 20.30 18.03
CA ARG A 9 -17.07 19.05 18.61
C ARG A 9 -17.93 17.91 18.06
N VAL A 10 -17.38 17.16 17.12
CA VAL A 10 -17.99 15.92 16.62
C VAL A 10 -17.82 14.85 17.69
N THR A 11 -18.92 14.43 18.32
CA THR A 11 -18.88 13.47 19.43
C THR A 11 -19.46 12.11 19.06
N THR A 12 -20.21 12.04 17.96
CA THR A 12 -20.84 10.80 17.48
C THR A 12 -20.42 10.45 16.05
N SER A 13 -20.51 9.17 15.68
CA SER A 13 -20.21 8.70 14.32
C SER A 13 -21.09 9.37 13.26
N ALA A 14 -22.37 9.58 13.57
CA ALA A 14 -23.32 10.20 12.64
C ALA A 14 -23.01 11.69 12.39
N GLU A 15 -22.62 12.43 13.43
CA GLU A 15 -22.15 13.82 13.27
C GLU A 15 -20.89 13.90 12.40
N ARG A 16 -20.01 12.89 12.51
CA ARG A 16 -18.78 12.81 11.71
C ARG A 16 -19.08 12.57 10.24
N GLU A 17 -19.92 11.58 9.92
CA GLU A 17 -20.31 11.28 8.55
C GLU A 17 -21.00 12.47 7.88
N LYS A 18 -21.86 13.17 8.62
CA LYS A 18 -22.50 14.40 8.15
C LYS A 18 -21.46 15.47 7.81
N TRP A 19 -20.50 15.70 8.70
CA TRP A 19 -19.42 16.66 8.47
C TRP A 19 -18.54 16.26 7.28
N GLU A 20 -18.15 14.99 7.14
CA GLU A 20 -17.35 14.50 6.02
C GLU A 20 -18.07 14.70 4.68
N THR A 21 -19.39 14.51 4.66
CA THR A 21 -20.24 14.76 3.48
C THR A 21 -20.28 16.24 3.13
N GLU A 22 -20.61 17.11 4.10
CA GLU A 22 -20.65 18.57 3.90
C GLU A 22 -19.30 19.15 3.46
N PHE A 23 -18.22 18.64 4.03
CA PHE A 23 -16.86 19.03 3.68
C PHE A 23 -16.51 18.59 2.24
N ASN A 24 -16.84 17.35 1.87
CA ASN A 24 -16.63 16.85 0.52
C ASN A 24 -17.41 17.64 -0.52
N ASP A 25 -18.67 17.99 -0.24
CA ASP A 25 -19.50 18.81 -1.14
C ASP A 25 -18.92 20.21 -1.34
N TYR A 26 -18.31 20.79 -0.30
CA TYR A 26 -17.65 22.09 -0.37
C TYR A 26 -16.32 22.07 -1.13
N ILE A 27 -15.50 21.03 -0.92
CA ILE A 27 -14.14 20.94 -1.48
C ILE A 27 -14.14 20.39 -2.91
N THR A 28 -15.00 19.42 -3.25
CA THR A 28 -15.00 18.74 -4.56
C THR A 28 -15.01 19.72 -5.74
N PRO A 29 -15.88 20.75 -5.79
CA PRO A 29 -15.87 21.73 -6.88
C PRO A 29 -14.56 22.51 -6.99
N GLN A 30 -13.85 22.72 -5.88
CA GLN A 30 -12.59 23.46 -5.84
C GLN A 30 -11.40 22.63 -6.31
N ILE A 31 -11.39 21.32 -6.06
CA ILE A 31 -10.29 20.42 -6.43
C ILE A 31 -10.50 19.74 -7.78
N LYS A 32 -11.73 19.73 -8.31
CA LYS A 32 -12.07 19.10 -9.61
C LYS A 32 -11.27 19.69 -10.78
N ASN A 33 -11.03 21.01 -10.77
CA ASN A 33 -10.24 21.68 -11.80
C ASN A 33 -9.21 22.61 -11.15
N ILE A 34 -8.07 22.02 -10.76
CA ILE A 34 -6.97 22.74 -10.11
C ILE A 34 -6.49 23.92 -10.97
N ASN A 35 -6.50 23.79 -12.30
CA ASN A 35 -6.07 24.87 -13.20
C ASN A 35 -7.00 26.07 -13.14
N GLU A 36 -8.30 25.84 -13.17
CA GLU A 36 -9.32 26.88 -13.06
C GLU A 36 -9.32 27.51 -11.67
N THR A 37 -9.28 26.68 -10.62
CA THR A 37 -9.21 27.14 -9.23
C THR A 37 -7.95 27.96 -8.97
N ALA A 38 -6.78 27.50 -9.43
CA ALA A 38 -5.54 28.25 -9.32
C ALA A 38 -5.60 29.57 -10.09
N THR A 39 -6.20 29.58 -11.29
CA THR A 39 -6.38 30.81 -12.07
C THR A 39 -7.31 31.80 -11.35
N ASN A 40 -8.40 31.32 -10.76
CA ASN A 40 -9.33 32.14 -9.99
C ASN A 40 -8.69 32.70 -8.71
N TYR A 41 -7.93 31.89 -7.97
CA TYR A 41 -7.17 32.37 -6.82
C TYR A 41 -6.10 33.38 -7.23
N ARG A 42 -5.36 33.13 -8.31
CA ARG A 42 -4.37 34.09 -8.85
C ARG A 42 -5.02 35.41 -9.24
N LYS A 43 -6.19 35.40 -9.89
CA LYS A 43 -6.94 36.62 -10.23
C LYS A 43 -7.35 37.41 -8.98
N LYS A 44 -7.88 36.73 -7.97
CA LYS A 44 -8.19 37.36 -6.67
C LYS A 44 -6.93 37.93 -5.99
N LEU A 45 -5.80 37.22 -6.10
CA LEU A 45 -4.53 37.63 -5.52
C LEU A 45 -3.94 38.84 -6.24
N SER A 46 -4.03 38.91 -7.57
CA SER A 46 -3.58 40.06 -8.36
C SER A 46 -4.45 41.30 -8.12
N GLU A 47 -5.77 41.13 -8.04
CA GLU A 47 -6.70 42.19 -7.64
C GLU A 47 -6.40 42.73 -6.23
N ALA A 48 -6.01 41.87 -5.28
CA ALA A 48 -5.59 42.27 -3.94
C ALA A 48 -4.19 42.90 -3.90
N ARG A 49 -3.25 42.46 -4.74
CA ARG A 49 -1.86 42.94 -4.80
C ARG A 49 -1.74 44.35 -5.38
N ASN A 50 -2.70 44.78 -6.21
CA ASN A 50 -2.84 46.19 -6.61
C ASN A 50 -3.00 47.17 -5.42
N LYS A 51 -3.12 46.66 -4.17
CA LYS A 51 -3.13 47.44 -2.92
C LYS A 51 -1.85 47.34 -2.08
N ASN A 52 -0.91 46.40 -2.32
CA ASN A 52 0.30 46.23 -1.48
C ASN A 52 1.53 45.75 -2.28
N GLN A 53 2.59 46.57 -2.30
CA GLN A 53 3.80 46.44 -3.14
C GLN A 53 4.97 45.67 -2.49
N LYS A 54 4.85 44.38 -2.13
CA LYS A 54 6.05 43.57 -1.85
C LYS A 54 6.00 42.21 -2.54
N GLY A 55 7.04 41.93 -3.32
CA GLY A 55 7.25 40.70 -4.09
C GLY A 55 7.81 39.58 -3.23
N ASN A 56 7.17 38.42 -3.33
CA ASN A 56 7.61 37.14 -2.76
C ASN A 56 7.92 36.19 -3.92
N LEU A 57 8.65 35.09 -3.66
CA LEU A 57 9.03 34.02 -4.61
C LEU A 57 7.91 33.54 -5.57
N ILE A 58 6.64 33.71 -5.23
CA ILE A 58 5.48 33.46 -6.10
C ILE A 58 5.55 34.31 -7.40
N GLU A 59 6.25 35.44 -7.37
CA GLU A 59 6.44 36.37 -8.49
C GLU A 59 7.15 35.73 -9.69
N SER A 60 8.12 34.83 -9.48
CA SER A 60 8.78 34.13 -10.59
C SER A 60 7.88 33.06 -11.24
N GLU A 61 6.99 32.42 -10.48
CA GLU A 61 5.97 31.51 -11.04
C GLU A 61 4.83 32.28 -11.72
N ILE A 62 4.45 33.44 -11.18
CA ILE A 62 3.45 34.34 -11.78
C ILE A 62 3.95 34.91 -13.11
N ASN A 63 5.24 35.27 -13.20
CA ASN A 63 5.84 35.85 -14.40
C ASN A 63 5.86 34.89 -15.61
N GLN A 64 5.75 33.57 -15.40
CA GLN A 64 5.58 32.58 -16.48
C GLN A 64 4.18 32.63 -17.15
N THR A 65 3.25 33.40 -16.59
CA THR A 65 1.85 33.51 -17.03
C THR A 65 1.38 34.95 -17.24
N LEU A 66 2.29 35.94 -17.18
CA LEU A 66 1.99 37.33 -17.54
C LEU A 66 1.38 37.39 -18.95
N VAL A 67 0.39 38.27 -19.12
CA VAL A 67 -0.18 38.57 -20.42
C VAL A 67 0.88 39.33 -21.23
N MET A 68 1.76 38.58 -21.89
CA MET A 68 2.74 39.11 -22.83
C MET A 68 2.04 39.45 -24.15
N ASP A 69 2.49 40.49 -24.83
CA ASP A 69 2.01 40.83 -26.18
C ASP A 69 2.38 39.73 -27.19
N GLN A 70 1.68 39.72 -28.32
CA GLN A 70 1.80 38.67 -29.32
C GLN A 70 3.20 38.60 -29.94
N ARG A 71 3.88 39.74 -30.07
CA ARG A 71 5.23 39.82 -30.65
C ARG A 71 6.27 39.20 -29.72
N TYR A 72 6.22 39.54 -28.43
CA TYR A 72 7.09 38.91 -27.44
C TYR A 72 6.90 37.39 -27.37
N ARG A 73 5.64 36.91 -27.45
CA ARG A 73 5.34 35.47 -27.46
C ARG A 73 5.93 34.76 -28.67
N SER A 74 5.84 35.35 -29.86
CA SER A 74 6.40 34.76 -31.08
C SER A 74 7.92 34.76 -31.09
N GLU A 75 8.55 35.81 -30.55
CA GLU A 75 10.01 35.96 -30.58
C GLU A 75 10.71 35.10 -29.50
N ASN A 76 10.10 34.93 -28.32
CA ASN A 76 10.77 34.35 -27.15
C ASN A 76 10.18 33.02 -26.65
N LEU A 77 9.02 32.59 -27.17
CA LEU A 77 8.35 31.33 -26.83
C LEU A 77 8.37 30.98 -25.33
N PRO A 78 7.94 31.89 -24.42
CA PRO A 78 8.11 31.74 -22.97
C PRO A 78 7.45 30.47 -22.41
N ASN A 79 6.46 29.91 -23.10
CA ASN A 79 5.79 28.67 -22.72
C ASN A 79 6.73 27.46 -22.68
N LEU A 80 7.79 27.44 -23.51
CA LEU A 80 8.77 26.36 -23.54
C LEU A 80 9.68 26.35 -22.31
N TRP A 81 9.86 27.53 -21.70
CA TRP A 81 10.70 27.73 -20.52
C TRP A 81 9.91 27.60 -19.21
N ARG A 82 8.65 27.15 -19.28
CA ARG A 82 7.84 26.94 -18.09
C ARG A 82 8.36 25.78 -17.28
N THR A 83 8.39 25.99 -15.97
CA THR A 83 8.62 24.91 -15.03
C THR A 83 7.36 24.06 -14.98
N ILE A 84 7.50 22.78 -15.34
CA ILE A 84 6.44 21.79 -15.15
C ILE A 84 6.67 21.06 -13.83
N GLY A 85 5.59 20.72 -13.14
CA GLY A 85 5.67 19.91 -11.93
C GLY A 85 6.30 18.55 -12.22
N MET A 86 7.01 17.99 -11.25
CA MET A 86 7.54 16.63 -11.37
C MET A 86 6.39 15.61 -11.39
N ILE A 87 6.44 14.72 -12.37
CA ILE A 87 5.50 13.60 -12.44
C ILE A 87 5.83 12.64 -11.31
N SER A 88 4.85 12.36 -10.45
CA SER A 88 4.98 11.42 -9.34
C SER A 88 3.76 10.50 -9.28
N PHE A 89 3.92 9.36 -8.61
CA PHE A 89 2.80 8.45 -8.38
C PHE A 89 1.65 9.13 -7.62
N ASN A 90 1.97 9.99 -6.65
CA ASN A 90 0.98 10.77 -5.91
C ASN A 90 0.24 11.77 -6.82
N SER A 91 0.95 12.41 -7.76
CA SER A 91 0.34 13.30 -8.76
C SER A 91 -0.64 12.52 -9.65
N PHE A 92 -0.27 11.30 -10.07
CA PHE A 92 -1.13 10.42 -10.85
C PHE A 92 -2.35 9.95 -10.05
N ARG A 93 -2.16 9.51 -8.80
CA ARG A 93 -3.24 9.10 -7.89
C ARG A 93 -4.22 10.24 -7.64
N ALA A 94 -3.73 11.45 -7.37
CA ALA A 94 -4.56 12.64 -7.19
C ALA A 94 -5.33 13.00 -8.47
N TYR A 95 -4.68 12.91 -9.63
CA TYR A 95 -5.36 13.09 -10.91
C TYR A 95 -6.48 12.05 -11.07
N TYR A 96 -6.20 10.76 -10.89
CA TYR A 96 -7.22 9.71 -11.01
C TYR A 96 -8.42 9.96 -10.10
N MET A 97 -8.18 10.24 -8.82
CA MET A 97 -9.22 10.42 -7.80
C MET A 97 -10.02 11.73 -7.95
N SER A 98 -9.58 12.68 -8.77
CA SER A 98 -10.29 13.95 -8.97
C SER A 98 -11.61 13.81 -9.73
N ASP A 99 -11.82 12.66 -10.39
CA ASP A 99 -12.97 12.40 -11.24
C ASP A 99 -13.49 10.98 -11.02
N THR A 100 -14.62 10.88 -10.33
CA THR A 100 -15.25 9.62 -9.96
C THR A 100 -15.71 8.80 -11.15
N THR A 101 -15.89 9.41 -12.32
CA THR A 101 -16.28 8.66 -13.54
C THR A 101 -15.19 7.69 -14.00
N ARG A 102 -13.92 7.99 -13.68
CA ARG A 102 -12.76 7.15 -14.04
C ARG A 102 -12.72 5.81 -13.31
N ASN A 103 -13.48 5.67 -12.21
CA ASN A 103 -13.66 4.39 -11.55
C ASN A 103 -14.39 3.40 -12.46
N ASN A 104 -15.30 3.89 -13.32
CA ASN A 104 -16.01 3.05 -14.29
C ASN A 104 -15.15 2.75 -15.52
N ASP A 105 -14.35 3.72 -15.97
CA ASP A 105 -13.49 3.56 -17.14
C ASP A 105 -12.26 2.68 -16.85
N TYR A 106 -11.76 2.73 -15.61
CA TYR A 106 -10.55 2.02 -15.18
C TYR A 106 -10.74 1.37 -13.79
N PRO A 107 -11.63 0.39 -13.65
CA PRO A 107 -11.99 -0.19 -12.35
C PRO A 107 -10.82 -0.86 -11.64
N PHE A 108 -9.90 -1.49 -12.38
CA PHE A 108 -8.69 -2.08 -11.80
C PHE A 108 -7.78 -1.04 -11.12
N LEU A 109 -7.62 0.14 -11.73
CA LEU A 109 -6.81 1.21 -11.13
C LEU A 109 -7.41 1.71 -9.82
N SER A 110 -8.74 1.77 -9.72
CA SER A 110 -9.42 2.12 -8.47
C SER A 110 -9.03 1.14 -7.34
N VAL A 111 -9.12 -0.16 -7.61
CA VAL A 111 -8.74 -1.21 -6.64
C VAL A 111 -7.25 -1.13 -6.32
N PHE A 112 -6.38 -1.00 -7.32
CA PHE A 112 -4.93 -0.89 -7.10
C PHE A 112 -4.54 0.33 -6.25
N LEU A 113 -5.12 1.51 -6.54
CA LEU A 113 -4.84 2.76 -5.82
C LEU A 113 -5.39 2.78 -4.39
N LYS A 114 -6.41 1.96 -4.12
CA LYS A 114 -6.95 1.71 -2.77
C LYS A 114 -5.96 0.91 -1.93
N TYR A 115 -5.35 -0.13 -2.51
CA TYR A 115 -4.48 -1.06 -1.80
C TYR A 115 -2.97 -0.78 -1.92
N THR A 116 -2.53 0.28 -2.60
CA THR A 116 -1.11 0.48 -2.95
C THR A 116 -0.16 0.35 -1.75
N GLN A 117 -0.47 1.02 -0.63
CA GLN A 117 0.38 0.99 0.57
C GLN A 117 0.42 -0.39 1.23
N GLU A 118 -0.70 -1.13 1.21
CA GLU A 118 -0.76 -2.48 1.75
C GLU A 118 -0.04 -3.49 0.84
N LEU A 119 -0.12 -3.31 -0.48
CA LEU A 119 0.54 -4.17 -1.45
C LEU A 119 2.06 -4.08 -1.39
N GLU A 120 2.62 -2.92 -1.02
CA GLU A 120 4.08 -2.78 -0.78
C GLU A 120 4.57 -3.78 0.28
N LEU A 121 3.75 -4.08 1.30
CA LEU A 121 4.10 -5.05 2.36
C LEU A 121 4.24 -6.48 1.83
N LEU A 122 3.60 -6.82 0.71
CA LEU A 122 3.69 -8.17 0.13
C LEU A 122 5.10 -8.49 -0.38
N GLU A 123 5.95 -7.49 -0.59
CA GLU A 123 7.37 -7.71 -0.95
C GLU A 123 8.10 -8.54 0.12
N HIS A 124 7.64 -8.48 1.37
CA HIS A 124 8.21 -9.20 2.51
C HIS A 124 7.70 -10.64 2.64
N LEU A 125 6.60 -11.02 1.98
CA LEU A 125 6.02 -12.35 2.11
C LEU A 125 6.99 -13.45 1.65
N LEU A 126 7.59 -13.28 0.47
CA LEU A 126 8.50 -14.27 -0.10
C LEU A 126 9.79 -14.43 0.75
N PRO A 127 10.49 -13.36 1.16
CA PRO A 127 11.60 -13.46 2.11
C PRO A 127 11.24 -14.20 3.40
N ILE A 128 10.07 -13.90 3.98
CA ILE A 128 9.62 -14.54 5.22
C ILE A 128 9.45 -16.04 5.01
N VAL A 129 8.68 -16.44 4.00
CA VAL A 129 8.42 -17.85 3.69
C VAL A 129 9.72 -18.59 3.37
N LYS A 130 10.62 -18.00 2.58
CA LYS A 130 11.92 -18.60 2.24
C LYS A 130 12.76 -18.89 3.48
N PHE A 131 12.88 -17.93 4.39
CA PHE A 131 13.70 -18.12 5.58
C PHE A 131 13.08 -19.14 6.54
N VAL A 132 11.75 -19.13 6.68
CA VAL A 132 11.01 -20.14 7.45
C VAL A 132 11.22 -21.55 6.88
N GLN A 133 11.22 -21.71 5.56
CA GLN A 133 11.54 -22.99 4.91
C GLN A 133 13.00 -23.42 5.18
N ILE A 134 13.95 -22.48 5.15
CA ILE A 134 15.34 -22.74 5.53
C ILE A 134 15.42 -23.22 6.98
N LEU A 135 14.75 -22.53 7.91
CA LEU A 135 14.66 -22.93 9.30
C LEU A 135 14.09 -24.34 9.43
N HIS A 136 12.92 -24.63 8.86
CA HIS A 136 12.32 -25.97 8.95
C HIS A 136 13.19 -27.06 8.34
N SER A 137 13.81 -26.83 7.18
CA SER A 137 14.67 -27.83 6.52
C SER A 137 15.95 -28.13 7.30
N LYS A 138 16.52 -27.12 7.96
CA LYS A 138 17.77 -27.25 8.72
C LYS A 138 17.56 -27.69 10.17
N LEU A 139 16.42 -27.34 10.75
CA LEU A 139 16.09 -27.68 12.13
C LEU A 139 15.43 -29.05 12.24
N GLY A 140 14.66 -29.48 11.23
CA GLY A 140 14.05 -30.82 11.15
C GLY A 140 13.33 -31.27 12.43
N TYR A 141 13.03 -32.57 12.54
CA TYR A 141 12.47 -33.19 13.77
C TYR A 141 13.42 -33.14 14.99
N GLN A 142 14.60 -32.51 14.88
CA GLN A 142 15.69 -32.64 15.86
C GLN A 142 15.75 -31.52 16.90
N LEU A 143 15.04 -30.41 16.71
CA LEU A 143 15.06 -29.32 17.68
C LEU A 143 13.97 -29.53 18.73
N ALA A 144 14.37 -30.00 19.92
CA ALA A 144 13.52 -29.88 21.09
C ALA A 144 13.19 -28.39 21.29
N ARG A 145 11.92 -28.08 21.56
CA ARG A 145 11.41 -26.70 21.73
C ARG A 145 12.26 -25.84 22.68
N GLN A 146 12.84 -26.48 23.70
CA GLN A 146 13.74 -25.86 24.67
C GLN A 146 15.04 -25.37 24.00
N THR A 147 15.63 -26.17 23.13
CA THR A 147 16.81 -25.82 22.32
C THR A 147 16.50 -24.68 21.33
N ALA A 148 15.28 -24.60 20.80
CA ALA A 148 14.82 -23.53 19.92
C ALA A 148 14.68 -22.17 20.64
N GLY A 149 14.27 -22.21 21.91
CA GLY A 149 14.17 -21.02 22.76
C GLY A 149 15.52 -20.47 23.19
N GLU A 150 16.53 -21.33 23.33
CA GLU A 150 17.89 -20.96 23.77
C GLU A 150 18.84 -20.60 22.61
N MET A 151 18.59 -21.13 21.41
CA MET A 151 19.39 -20.85 20.22
C MET A 151 19.01 -19.50 19.61
N THR A 152 20.02 -18.66 19.34
CA THR A 152 19.84 -17.39 18.63
C THR A 152 19.97 -17.56 17.12
N PHE A 153 19.39 -16.64 16.33
CA PHE A 153 19.56 -16.65 14.88
C PHE A 153 21.02 -16.56 14.45
N ARG A 154 21.86 -15.77 15.15
CA ARG A 154 23.31 -15.72 14.91
C ARG A 154 23.94 -17.11 15.03
N LYS A 155 23.71 -17.80 16.14
CA LYS A 155 24.24 -19.16 16.37
C LYS A 155 23.74 -20.14 15.33
N PHE A 156 22.45 -20.05 14.96
CA PHE A 156 21.88 -20.89 13.90
C PHE A 156 22.62 -20.71 12.58
N ILE A 157 22.88 -19.47 12.15
CA ILE A 157 23.58 -19.18 10.89
C ILE A 157 25.03 -19.69 10.94
N GLU A 158 25.74 -19.45 12.04
CA GLU A 158 27.12 -19.90 12.24
C GLU A 158 27.22 -21.43 12.16
N LEU A 159 26.37 -22.16 12.90
CA LEU A 159 26.34 -23.62 12.91
C LEU A 159 26.01 -24.20 11.53
N ASN A 160 24.99 -23.64 10.86
CA ASN A 160 24.53 -24.16 9.56
C ASN A 160 25.40 -23.74 8.38
N SER A 161 26.30 -22.78 8.57
CA SER A 161 27.29 -22.40 7.56
C SER A 161 28.44 -23.41 7.45
N GLY A 162 28.70 -24.21 8.50
CA GLY A 162 29.82 -25.15 8.54
C GLY A 162 31.18 -24.51 8.27
N GLY A 163 31.34 -23.21 8.55
CA GLY A 163 32.55 -22.43 8.24
C GLY A 163 32.70 -22.02 6.77
N ASN A 164 31.75 -22.36 5.90
CA ASN A 164 31.74 -21.89 4.52
C ASN A 164 31.20 -20.45 4.44
N LYS A 165 32.04 -19.53 3.98
CA LYS A 165 31.74 -18.09 3.88
C LYS A 165 30.59 -17.77 2.90
N GLU A 166 30.45 -18.52 1.80
CA GLU A 166 29.37 -18.31 0.82
C GLU A 166 28.02 -18.74 1.39
N ILE A 167 28.00 -19.89 2.09
CA ILE A 167 26.80 -20.37 2.79
C ILE A 167 26.43 -19.41 3.93
N PHE A 168 27.42 -18.93 4.67
CA PHE A 168 27.22 -17.92 5.71
C PHE A 168 26.57 -16.65 5.14
N ASN A 169 27.14 -16.09 4.06
CA ASN A 169 26.62 -14.87 3.44
C ASN A 169 25.19 -15.07 2.91
N SER A 170 24.91 -16.19 2.25
CA SER A 170 23.57 -16.47 1.73
C SER A 170 22.52 -16.64 2.84
N LEU A 171 22.85 -17.35 3.92
CA LEU A 171 21.99 -17.48 5.10
C LEU A 171 21.80 -16.13 5.81
N LYS A 172 22.86 -15.32 5.92
CA LYS A 172 22.81 -14.01 6.54
C LYS A 172 21.93 -13.05 5.74
N THR A 173 22.07 -13.00 4.42
CA THR A 173 21.18 -12.21 3.55
C THR A 173 19.73 -12.66 3.71
N ALA A 174 19.44 -13.97 3.65
CA ALA A 174 18.09 -14.48 3.82
C ALA A 174 17.49 -14.13 5.20
N PHE A 175 18.31 -14.16 6.25
CA PHE A 175 17.90 -13.75 7.60
C PHE A 175 17.66 -12.24 7.69
N ASP A 176 18.52 -11.42 7.08
CA ASP A 176 18.38 -9.97 7.12
C ASP A 176 17.11 -9.51 6.36
N ASP A 177 16.78 -10.16 5.23
CA ASP A 177 15.52 -9.92 4.52
C ASP A 177 14.29 -10.37 5.36
N PHE A 178 14.39 -11.53 6.04
CA PHE A 178 13.36 -11.98 6.99
C PHE A 178 13.18 -11.01 8.16
N LYS A 179 14.28 -10.53 8.74
CA LYS A 179 14.29 -9.58 9.85
C LYS A 179 13.64 -8.25 9.45
N LEU A 180 13.96 -7.76 8.25
CA LEU A 180 13.33 -6.56 7.69
C LEU A 180 11.82 -6.77 7.56
N GLY A 181 11.41 -7.85 6.88
CA GLY A 181 10.00 -8.16 6.67
C GLY A 181 9.22 -8.32 7.98
N TRP A 182 9.77 -9.04 8.94
CA TRP A 182 9.17 -9.21 10.26
C TRP A 182 8.95 -7.87 10.96
N ASN A 183 10.02 -7.07 11.09
CA ASN A 183 9.98 -5.84 11.87
C ASN A 183 9.10 -4.77 11.23
N THR A 184 8.98 -4.76 9.90
CA THR A 184 8.04 -3.89 9.18
C THR A 184 6.60 -4.30 9.48
N VAL A 185 6.27 -5.58 9.25
CA VAL A 185 4.87 -6.04 9.24
C VAL A 185 4.29 -6.20 10.64
N ILE A 186 5.08 -6.68 11.62
CA ILE A 186 4.55 -7.00 12.96
C ILE A 186 3.85 -5.80 13.62
N SER A 187 4.39 -4.59 13.41
CA SER A 187 3.83 -3.35 13.95
C SER A 187 2.41 -3.08 13.47
N LEU A 188 2.08 -3.49 12.23
CA LEU A 188 0.81 -3.28 11.54
C LEU A 188 -0.22 -4.39 11.81
N VAL A 189 0.20 -5.48 12.47
CA VAL A 189 -0.69 -6.59 12.82
C VAL A 189 -1.49 -6.22 14.08
N ASP A 190 -2.69 -5.69 13.89
CA ASP A 190 -3.61 -5.35 15.01
C ASP A 190 -4.58 -6.48 15.37
N ARG A 191 -4.62 -7.53 14.54
CA ARG A 191 -5.47 -8.71 14.76
C ARG A 191 -4.71 -9.79 15.52
N TYR A 192 -5.49 -10.65 16.18
CA TYR A 192 -5.07 -11.60 17.20
C TYR A 192 -4.73 -10.85 18.48
N GLN A 193 -5.16 -11.35 19.65
CA GLN A 193 -4.88 -10.79 20.97
C GLN A 193 -3.38 -10.93 21.30
N LEU A 194 -2.53 -10.40 20.43
CA LEU A 194 -1.11 -10.35 20.59
C LEU A 194 -0.83 -9.41 21.76
N PRO A 195 0.11 -9.76 22.65
CA PRO A 195 0.57 -8.85 23.68
C PRO A 195 0.97 -7.50 23.07
N ASP A 196 0.65 -6.40 23.75
CA ASP A 196 0.97 -5.04 23.30
C ASP A 196 2.46 -4.86 22.99
N ASN A 197 3.32 -5.61 23.69
CA ASN A 197 4.76 -5.61 23.47
C ASN A 197 5.17 -6.60 22.37
N LYS A 198 4.99 -6.16 21.12
CA LYS A 198 5.37 -6.91 19.91
C LYS A 198 6.91 -7.05 19.82
N PRO A 199 7.45 -8.27 19.66
CA PRO A 199 8.89 -8.48 19.65
C PRO A 199 9.55 -7.99 18.35
N THR A 200 10.65 -7.25 18.49
CA THR A 200 11.56 -6.91 17.38
C THR A 200 12.61 -8.00 17.21
N ILE A 201 12.78 -8.50 15.99
CA ILE A 201 13.83 -9.48 15.68
C ILE A 201 15.17 -8.77 15.51
N LYS A 202 16.18 -9.33 16.20
CA LYS A 202 17.60 -9.00 16.14
C LYS A 202 18.39 -10.30 15.94
N ASP A 203 19.69 -10.17 15.64
CA ASP A 203 20.58 -11.32 15.45
C ASP A 203 20.64 -12.23 16.69
N ASP A 204 20.49 -11.65 17.88
CA ASP A 204 20.50 -12.34 19.17
C ASP A 204 19.10 -12.81 19.62
N SER A 205 18.07 -12.59 18.79
CA SER A 205 16.71 -13.09 19.06
C SER A 205 16.66 -14.62 18.97
N PRO A 206 15.78 -15.26 19.75
CA PRO A 206 15.65 -16.71 19.75
C PRO A 206 14.99 -17.21 18.47
N VAL A 207 15.47 -18.35 17.97
CA VAL A 207 15.02 -18.98 16.72
C VAL A 207 13.56 -19.39 16.78
N VAL A 208 13.01 -19.63 17.98
CA VAL A 208 11.58 -19.93 18.20
C VAL A 208 10.63 -18.91 17.57
N LEU A 209 11.04 -17.64 17.40
CA LEU A 209 10.23 -16.61 16.73
C LEU A 209 10.06 -16.86 15.22
N GLY A 210 10.97 -17.62 14.60
CA GLY A 210 10.92 -17.98 13.19
C GLY A 210 10.19 -19.30 12.89
N LEU A 211 9.60 -19.94 13.90
CA LEU A 211 8.88 -21.21 13.76
C LEU A 211 7.38 -20.95 13.60
N VAL A 212 6.75 -21.63 12.63
CA VAL A 212 5.31 -21.53 12.37
C VAL A 212 4.58 -22.45 13.34
N GLU A 213 4.22 -21.91 14.50
CA GLU A 213 3.45 -22.61 15.53
C GLU A 213 2.26 -21.75 16.00
N GLN A 214 1.10 -22.37 16.20
CA GLN A 214 -0.12 -21.65 16.61
C GLN A 214 -0.15 -21.33 18.12
N LYS A 215 0.95 -21.58 18.84
CA LYS A 215 1.06 -21.39 20.30
C LYS A 215 2.31 -20.59 20.63
N ASP A 216 2.26 -19.89 21.77
CA ASP A 216 3.41 -19.20 22.36
C ASP A 216 4.08 -18.21 21.38
N SER A 217 5.41 -18.22 21.27
CA SER A 217 6.16 -17.29 20.42
C SER A 217 5.95 -17.47 18.91
N GLY A 218 5.40 -18.61 18.46
CA GLY A 218 5.10 -18.85 17.04
C GLY A 218 3.88 -18.09 16.52
N ILE A 219 3.02 -17.61 17.44
CA ILE A 219 1.78 -16.92 17.09
C ILE A 219 2.05 -15.63 16.29
N TYR A 220 3.17 -14.95 16.56
CA TYR A 220 3.55 -13.72 15.88
C TYR A 220 3.84 -13.98 14.39
N LEU A 221 4.57 -15.06 14.07
CA LEU A 221 4.86 -15.42 12.68
C LEU A 221 3.58 -15.79 11.94
N CYS A 222 2.72 -16.59 12.57
CA CYS A 222 1.43 -16.95 12.00
C CYS A 222 0.57 -15.72 11.72
N ALA A 223 0.54 -14.75 12.65
CA ALA A 223 -0.22 -13.53 12.50
C ALA A 223 0.33 -12.63 11.37
N ILE A 224 1.66 -12.53 11.22
CA ILE A 224 2.31 -11.84 10.09
C ILE A 224 1.93 -12.50 8.76
N LEU A 225 2.08 -13.82 8.65
CA LEU A 225 1.75 -14.57 7.44
C LEU A 225 0.27 -14.44 7.08
N TYR A 226 -0.60 -14.57 8.08
CA TYR A 226 -2.04 -14.37 7.90
C TYR A 226 -2.37 -12.96 7.41
N HIS A 227 -1.74 -11.93 7.99
CA HIS A 227 -1.96 -10.54 7.60
C HIS A 227 -1.58 -10.31 6.13
N LEU A 228 -0.38 -10.75 5.71
CA LEU A 228 0.10 -10.62 4.33
C LEU A 228 -0.77 -11.41 3.34
N VAL A 229 -1.10 -12.67 3.65
CA VAL A 229 -2.00 -13.47 2.82
C VAL A 229 -3.38 -12.81 2.70
N ASN A 230 -3.88 -12.24 3.80
CA ASN A 230 -5.15 -11.54 3.79
C ASN A 230 -5.11 -10.27 2.94
N ILE A 231 -4.02 -9.50 2.93
CA ILE A 231 -3.85 -8.35 2.01
C ILE A 231 -3.98 -8.81 0.57
N GLN A 232 -3.21 -9.84 0.18
CA GLN A 232 -3.24 -10.37 -1.18
C GLN A 232 -4.65 -10.87 -1.55
N ASN A 233 -5.27 -11.67 -0.69
CA ASN A 233 -6.56 -12.28 -0.99
C ASN A 233 -7.68 -11.24 -1.08
N LYS A 234 -7.68 -10.21 -0.22
CA LYS A 234 -8.65 -9.10 -0.32
C LYS A 234 -8.49 -8.34 -1.63
N PHE A 235 -7.26 -8.03 -2.01
CA PHE A 235 -6.97 -7.36 -3.27
C PHE A 235 -7.47 -8.20 -4.46
N LEU A 236 -7.11 -9.49 -4.50
CA LEU A 236 -7.52 -10.38 -5.58
C LEU A 236 -9.03 -10.60 -5.64
N GLN A 237 -9.69 -10.69 -4.49
CA GLN A 237 -11.15 -10.79 -4.42
C GLN A 237 -11.82 -9.57 -5.07
N GLU A 238 -11.40 -8.35 -4.71
CA GLU A 238 -11.95 -7.14 -5.34
C GLU A 238 -11.62 -7.05 -6.84
N VAL A 239 -10.46 -7.58 -7.28
CA VAL A 239 -10.12 -7.65 -8.70
C VAL A 239 -11.01 -8.64 -9.46
N ILE A 240 -11.32 -9.80 -8.87
CA ILE A 240 -12.20 -10.82 -9.48
C ILE A 240 -13.66 -10.36 -9.52
N GLU A 241 -14.08 -9.52 -8.57
CA GLU A 241 -15.42 -8.91 -8.54
C GLU A 241 -15.62 -7.83 -9.63
N ILE A 242 -14.55 -7.38 -10.31
CA ILE A 242 -14.66 -6.44 -11.43
C ILE A 242 -15.47 -7.11 -12.57
N PRO A 243 -16.55 -6.49 -13.07
CA PRO A 243 -17.42 -7.12 -14.06
C PRO A 243 -16.67 -7.47 -15.35
N PRO A 244 -16.86 -8.68 -15.91
CA PRO A 244 -16.26 -9.09 -17.18
C PRO A 244 -16.50 -8.09 -18.31
N GLY A 245 -15.50 -7.89 -19.17
CA GLY A 245 -15.58 -6.95 -20.29
C GLY A 245 -15.48 -5.46 -19.93
N THR A 246 -15.46 -5.07 -18.66
CA THR A 246 -15.26 -3.67 -18.24
C THR A 246 -13.79 -3.24 -18.23
N CYS A 247 -12.86 -4.18 -18.09
CA CYS A 247 -11.43 -3.91 -18.05
C CYS A 247 -10.68 -4.78 -19.07
N LYS A 248 -10.17 -4.16 -20.14
CA LYS A 248 -9.40 -4.87 -21.20
C LYS A 248 -8.17 -5.60 -20.65
N SER A 249 -7.54 -5.05 -19.62
CA SER A 249 -6.35 -5.65 -18.99
C SER A 249 -6.66 -6.92 -18.19
N LEU A 250 -7.92 -7.14 -17.83
CA LEU A 250 -8.38 -8.31 -17.07
C LEU A 250 -9.08 -9.35 -17.96
N LYS A 251 -9.01 -9.22 -19.29
CA LYS A 251 -9.68 -10.14 -20.22
C LYS A 251 -9.32 -11.61 -19.99
N PHE A 252 -8.13 -11.90 -19.46
CA PHE A 252 -7.71 -13.26 -19.12
C PHE A 252 -8.51 -13.89 -17.97
N LEU A 253 -9.18 -13.09 -17.13
CA LEU A 253 -10.11 -13.55 -16.10
C LEU A 253 -11.51 -13.87 -16.67
N ASP A 254 -11.83 -13.35 -17.85
CA ASP A 254 -13.12 -13.58 -18.52
C ASP A 254 -13.16 -14.93 -19.24
N GLU A 255 -12.01 -15.54 -19.50
CA GLU A 255 -11.92 -16.86 -20.10
C GLU A 255 -12.21 -17.93 -19.03
N PRO A 256 -13.15 -18.87 -19.27
CA PRO A 256 -13.33 -20.00 -18.37
C PRO A 256 -12.00 -20.76 -18.33
N SER A 257 -11.39 -20.78 -17.14
CA SER A 257 -10.16 -21.52 -16.86
C SER A 257 -10.24 -22.90 -17.53
N PHE A 258 -9.28 -23.21 -18.40
CA PHE A 258 -9.15 -24.52 -19.03
C PHE A 258 -9.36 -25.64 -18.00
N GLY A 259 -10.23 -26.58 -18.35
CA GLY A 259 -10.98 -27.38 -17.40
C GLY A 259 -10.17 -28.28 -16.47
N PHE A 260 -10.59 -28.30 -15.21
CA PHE A 260 -10.77 -29.56 -14.50
C PHE A 260 -12.26 -29.69 -14.22
N GLY A 261 -12.90 -30.71 -14.81
CA GLY A 261 -14.34 -30.80 -14.90
C GLY A 261 -15.02 -30.79 -13.53
N SER A 262 -15.91 -29.82 -13.32
CA SER A 262 -17.14 -30.05 -12.57
C SER A 262 -18.19 -29.01 -12.95
N SER A 263 -19.41 -29.50 -13.02
CA SER A 263 -20.65 -28.91 -13.52
C SER A 263 -20.96 -27.53 -12.95
N ILE A 264 -21.34 -26.60 -13.83
CA ILE A 264 -21.83 -25.27 -13.49
C ILE A 264 -23.14 -25.40 -12.70
N SER A 265 -23.11 -25.08 -11.41
CA SER A 265 -24.30 -24.75 -10.63
C SER A 265 -24.30 -23.25 -10.35
N LYS A 266 -25.45 -22.61 -10.59
CA LYS A 266 -25.69 -21.18 -10.37
C LYS A 266 -25.80 -20.91 -8.86
N THR A 267 -24.68 -20.69 -8.22
CA THR A 267 -24.57 -20.11 -6.88
C THR A 267 -23.36 -19.17 -6.87
N LYS A 268 -23.35 -18.18 -5.95
CA LYS A 268 -22.33 -17.12 -5.80
C LYS A 268 -20.93 -17.58 -6.25
N PRO A 269 -20.11 -16.73 -6.89
CA PRO A 269 -18.75 -17.11 -7.24
C PRO A 269 -17.99 -17.42 -5.95
N GLU A 270 -17.90 -18.71 -5.62
CA GLU A 270 -16.83 -19.19 -4.76
C GLU A 270 -15.56 -18.84 -5.52
N THR A 271 -14.74 -17.97 -4.91
CA THR A 271 -13.42 -17.59 -5.40
C THR A 271 -12.74 -18.83 -5.98
N PRO A 272 -12.31 -18.80 -7.26
CA PRO A 272 -11.57 -19.92 -7.81
C PRO A 272 -10.33 -20.10 -6.94
N ASN A 273 -10.27 -21.22 -6.23
CA ASN A 273 -9.20 -21.56 -5.27
C ASN A 273 -7.79 -21.53 -5.89
N GLY A 274 -7.69 -21.39 -7.22
CA GLY A 274 -6.42 -21.30 -7.95
C GLY A 274 -5.69 -19.95 -7.85
N TYR A 275 -6.34 -18.85 -7.47
CA TYR A 275 -5.71 -17.52 -7.43
C TYR A 275 -5.40 -17.00 -6.03
N CYS A 276 -6.09 -17.50 -5.00
CA CYS A 276 -5.90 -17.06 -3.62
C CYS A 276 -4.88 -17.93 -2.90
N LEU A 277 -4.06 -17.34 -2.03
CA LEU A 277 -3.22 -18.12 -1.13
C LEU A 277 -4.10 -18.72 -0.04
N GLN A 278 -3.92 -20.01 0.23
CA GLN A 278 -4.64 -20.67 1.32
C GLN A 278 -4.15 -20.10 2.65
N SER A 279 -5.07 -19.49 3.40
CA SER A 279 -4.77 -18.97 4.72
C SER A 279 -4.68 -20.11 5.75
N MET A 280 -3.75 -19.99 6.70
CA MET A 280 -3.74 -20.84 7.87
C MET A 280 -4.88 -20.40 8.80
N TYR A 281 -5.85 -21.27 9.05
CA TYR A 281 -6.80 -21.05 10.13
C TYR A 281 -6.05 -21.18 11.45
N LEU A 282 -5.91 -20.04 12.14
CA LEU A 282 -5.55 -20.03 13.55
C LEU A 282 -6.84 -20.34 14.31
N ASP A 283 -6.93 -21.55 14.87
CA ASP A 283 -8.05 -21.92 15.74
C ASP A 283 -8.09 -20.94 16.92
N GLN A 284 -9.30 -20.42 17.20
CA GLN A 284 -9.57 -19.46 18.28
C GLN A 284 -9.52 -20.13 19.65
#